data_AF-R0MD02-F1
#
_entry.id   AF-R0MD02-F1
#
_cell.length_a   1.000
_cell.length_b   1.000
_cell.length_c   1.000
_cell.angle_alpha   90.00
_cell.angle_beta   90.00
_cell.angle_gamma   90.00
#
_symmetry.space_group_name_H-M   'P 1'
#
loop_
_entity.id
_entity.type
_entity.pdbx_description
1 polymer ?
#
loop_
_entity_poly.entity_id
_entity_poly.type
_entity_poly.pdbx_seq_one_letter_code
_entity_poly.pdbx_strand_id
1 'polypeptide(L)' 'MFSIEAKLEIEKITEAAGLETLEVYSLITSLIDLDLIKGYVSVNRKIIVFSKVDPFPNEINL' A
#
# COMPACT_ATOMS: atom_id res chain seq x y z
N MET A 1 -20.47 8.72 -11.13
CA MET A 1 -19.29 7.88 -11.42
C MET A 1 -18.48 7.78 -10.13
N PHE A 2 -18.69 6.73 -9.34
CA PHE A 2 -18.01 6.56 -8.05
C PHE A 2 -16.56 6.16 -8.32
N SER A 3 -15.64 7.13 -8.24
CA SER A 3 -14.22 6.84 -8.18
C SER A 3 -13.97 6.18 -6.82
N ILE A 4 -13.94 4.85 -6.77
CA ILE A 4 -13.42 4.12 -5.60
C ILE A 4 -11.97 4.58 -5.46
N GLU A 5 -11.73 5.46 -4.51
CA GLU A 5 -10.37 5.82 -4.16
C GLU A 5 -9.74 4.55 -3.58
N ALA A 6 -8.79 3.95 -4.30
CA ALA A 6 -8.04 2.79 -3.82
C ALA A 6 -7.09 3.25 -2.71
N LYS A 7 -7.65 3.57 -1.55
CA LYS A 7 -6.95 4.04 -0.36
C LYS A 7 -7.09 2.98 0.73
N LEU A 8 -6.01 2.73 1.45
CA LEU A 8 -6.00 1.84 2.59
C LEU A 8 -5.33 2.52 3.78
N GLU A 9 -6.00 2.49 4.93
CA GLU A 9 -5.43 2.99 6.18
C GLU A 9 -4.30 2.08 6.65
N ILE A 10 -3.19 2.67 7.06
CA ILE A 10 -2.03 1.95 7.59
C ILE A 10 -2.42 1.13 8.84
N GLU A 11 -3.34 1.64 9.66
CA GLU A 11 -3.82 0.96 10.86
C GLU A 11 -4.49 -0.39 10.55
N LYS A 12 -5.26 -0.47 9.47
CA LYS A 12 -5.88 -1.73 9.03
C LYS A 12 -4.84 -2.76 8.59
N ILE A 13 -3.73 -2.29 8.02
CA ILE A 13 -2.62 -3.16 7.61
C ILE A 13 -1.85 -3.64 8.84
N THR A 14 -1.60 -2.75 9.82
CA THR A 14 -0.95 -3.15 11.08
C THR A 14 -1.76 -4.19 11.83
N GLU A 15 -3.10 -4.04 11.88
CA GLU A 15 -4.00 -5.01 12.51
C GLU A 15 -3.98 -6.36 11.77
N ALA A 16 -4.10 -6.34 10.44
CA ALA A 16 -4.15 -7.56 9.63
C ALA A 16 -2.81 -8.32 9.61
N ALA A 17 -1.69 -7.60 9.58
CA ALA A 17 -0.36 -8.19 9.50
C ALA A 17 0.25 -8.50 10.88
N GLY A 18 -0.31 -7.94 11.97
CA GLY A 18 0.27 -8.04 13.31
C GLY A 18 1.63 -7.36 13.42
N LEU A 19 1.85 -6.29 12.66
CA LEU A 19 3.13 -5.57 12.56
C LEU A 19 3.03 -4.18 13.18
N GLU A 20 4.17 -3.66 13.64
CA GLU A 20 4.24 -2.27 14.08
C GLU A 20 4.08 -1.29 12.91
N THR A 21 3.59 -0.08 13.20
CA THR A 21 3.34 0.93 12.17
C THR A 21 4.60 1.26 11.34
N LEU A 22 5.77 1.32 11.98
CA LEU A 22 7.03 1.60 11.27
C LEU A 22 7.43 0.44 10.34
N GLU A 23 7.19 -0.81 10.76
CA GLU A 23 7.45 -1.98 9.93
C GLU A 23 6.53 -2.00 8.71
N VAL A 24 5.25 -1.65 8.89
CA VAL A 24 4.31 -1.51 7.78
C VAL A 24 4.76 -0.41 6.81
N TYR A 25 5.18 0.75 7.31
CA TYR A 25 5.70 1.80 6.42
C TYR A 25 6.91 1.30 5.63
N SER A 26 7.88 0.67 6.29
CA SER A 26 9.08 0.14 5.65
C SER A 26 8.76 -0.93 4.61
N LEU A 27 7.84 -1.84 4.93
CA LEU A 27 7.40 -2.90 4.02
C LEU A 27 6.78 -2.30 2.77
N ILE A 28 5.81 -1.41 2.94
CA ILE A 28 5.07 -0.82 1.83
C ILE A 28 5.97 0.02 0.93
N THR A 29 6.86 0.84 1.50
CA THR A 29 7.82 1.60 0.68
C THR A 29 8.74 0.66 -0.08
N SER A 30 9.19 -0.44 0.54
CA SER A 30 10.00 -1.45 -0.15
C SER A 30 9.24 -2.12 -1.31
N LEU A 31 7.95 -2.43 -1.12
CA LEU A 31 7.11 -3.00 -2.18
C LEU A 31 6.88 -2.03 -3.34
N ILE A 32 6.79 -0.72 -3.05
CA ILE A 32 6.72 0.33 -4.07
C ILE A 32 8.04 0.46 -4.82
N ASP A 33 9.17 0.49 -4.10
CA ASP A 33 10.51 0.59 -4.70
C ASP A 33 10.86 -0.61 -5.57
N LEU A 34 10.34 -1.80 -5.24
CA LEU A 34 10.47 -3.03 -6.02
C LEU A 34 9.48 -3.13 -7.19
N ASP A 35 8.65 -2.12 -7.43
CA ASP A 35 7.58 -2.11 -8.45
C ASP A 35 6.62 -3.31 -8.30
N LEU A 36 6.41 -3.79 -7.07
CA LEU A 36 5.40 -4.81 -6.74
C LEU A 36 4.04 -4.17 -6.45
N ILE A 37 4.04 -2.91 -6.02
CA ILE A 37 2.86 -2.10 -5.79
C ILE A 37 3.05 -0.74 -6.45
N LYS A 38 2.09 -0.31 -7.26
CA LYS A 38 2.04 1.06 -7.80
C LYS A 38 1.18 1.93 -6.91
N GLY A 39 1.80 2.92 -6.28
CA GLY A 39 1.11 3.84 -5.39
C GLY A 39 2.07 4.76 -4.64
N TYR A 40 1.56 5.44 -3.62
CA TYR A 40 2.37 6.22 -2.69
C TYR A 40 1.80 6.17 -1.28
N VAL A 41 2.66 6.45 -0.30
CA VAL A 41 2.28 6.56 1.10
C VAL A 41 2.07 8.03 1.45
N SER A 42 0.94 8.35 2.08
CA SER A 42 0.70 9.65 2.69
C SER A 42 0.86 9.56 4.21
N VAL A 43 2.09 9.73 4.70
CA VAL A 43 2.46 9.58 6.12
C VAL A 43 1.58 10.43 7.04
N ASN A 44 1.36 11.70 6.72
CA ASN A 44 0.54 12.62 7.54
C ASN A 44 -0.92 12.16 7.67
N ARG A 45 -1.44 11.44 6.67
CA ARG A 45 -2.81 10.92 6.65
C ARG A 45 -2.88 9.47 7.09
N LYS A 46 -1.74 8.81 7.32
CA LYS A 46 -1.62 7.38 7.63
C LYS A 46 -2.37 6.48 6.64
N ILE A 47 -2.24 6.77 5.34
CA ILE A 47 -2.86 5.97 4.27
C ILE A 47 -1.85 5.62 3.19
N ILE A 48 -2.12 4.53 2.49
CA ILE A 48 -1.56 4.19 1.18
C ILE A 48 -2.59 4.57 0.13
N VAL A 49 -2.13 5.16 -0.96
CA VAL A 49 -2.94 5.42 -2.14
C VAL A 49 -2.39 4.60 -3.30
N PHE A 50 -3.19 3.66 -3.79
CA PHE A 50 -2.83 2.82 -4.92
C PHE A 50 -3.14 3.52 -6.25
N SER A 51 -2.40 3.15 -7.29
CA SER A 51 -2.70 3.53 -8.67
C SER A 51 -4.10 3.04 -9.04
N LYS A 52 -4.83 3.86 -9.81
CA LYS A 52 -6.13 3.45 -10.38
C LYS A 52 -5.97 2.49 -11.55
N VAL A 53 -4.78 2.44 -12.14
CA VAL A 53 -4.45 1.58 -13.26
C VAL A 53 -3.39 0.61 -12.77
N ASP A 54 -3.75 -0.67 -12.73
CA ASP A 54 -2.83 -1.76 -12.43
C ASP A 54 -1.99 -1.55 -11.15
N PRO A 55 -2.62 -1.51 -9.95
CA PRO A 55 -1.92 -1.25 -8.70
C PRO A 55 -0.95 -2.37 -8.28
N PHE A 56 -1.04 -3.56 -8.88
CA PHE A 56 -0.21 -4.73 -8.59
C PHE A 56 0.32 -5.30 -9.93
N PRO A 57 1.33 -4.64 -10.52
CA PRO A 57 1.75 -4.89 -11.90
C PRO A 57 2.45 -6.23 -12.14
N ASN A 58 2.93 -6.86 -11.08
CA ASN A 58 3.59 -8.15 -11.13
C ASN A 58 2.72 -9.18 -10.40
N GLU A 59 2.04 -10.04 -11.17
CA GLU A 59 1.67 -11.36 -10.65
C GLU A 59 2.97 -12.06 -10.30
N ILE A 60 3.32 -12.05 -9.01
CA ILE A 60 4.45 -12.84 -8.52
C ILE A 60 4.05 -14.29 -8.81
N ASN A 61 4.64 -14.90 -9.84
CA ASN A 61 4.63 -16.34 -10.04
C ASN A 61 5.45 -16.95 -8.88
N LEU A 62 4.81 -17.10 -7.71
CA LEU A 62 5.32 -17.86 -6.56
C LEU A 62 4.94 -19.33 -6.73
#